data_AF-A0A2H6KK60-F1
#
_entry.id   AF-A0A2H6KK60-F1
#
_cell.length_a   1.000
_cell.length_b   1.000
_cell.length_c   1.000
_cell.angle_alpha   90.00
_cell.angle_beta   90.00
_cell.angle_gamma   90.00
#
_symmetry.space_group_name_H-M   'P 1'
#
loop_
_entity.id
_entity.type
_entity.pdbx_description
1 polymer ?
#
loop_
_entity_poly.entity_id
_entity_poly.type
_entity_poly.pdbx_seq_one_letter_code
_entity_poly.pdbx_strand_id
1 'polypeptide(L)'
;MMSFNISTLPLARDAVSLVRRLERTTGVSYELGKYVQDVSRQQDKPLKEQLTKWTKTVTDINNHINNNIITNANKLDPALSDKITRQIEPVQKVVAQLGRVAKNDAVIQQAKKVDDELSNQKQIMLNHIDGQCDVLLDIMKNELLMVSRKIHNSASQRTLNDAQHYLRKIDVEYTDTIQKHFNEISGKVTELDPKNTDSGAFDDECRIRRDVVGVRRKLVSIGENLEIYMADLDRWMEEAKTIIDAAKQNYADKILDIAKGVAGSKKNIILNAADEVEEKIVSPLKDYIQKEVIGEITRMVEKAQSEVNALDGKVRKDLEDIKTKIDNGIWDYIVHLSKAAKEDNLNDIVDQLNVKSKLGEWVWEMLKGNSEPMASEIVKGLKAFAQGANGDNIKHLLTKPCILIFRRDLHPTLSRQLMRLAHTLKMS
;
A
#
# COMPACT_ATOMS: atom_id res chain seq x y z
N MET A 1 76.26 -144.83 -82.92
CA MET A 1 75.36 -143.67 -82.75
C MET A 1 73.98 -144.08 -83.25
N MET A 2 73.03 -144.36 -82.36
CA MET A 2 71.63 -144.57 -82.74
C MET A 2 70.86 -143.29 -82.39
N SER A 3 70.34 -142.61 -83.41
CA SER A 3 69.48 -141.45 -83.24
C SER A 3 68.12 -141.92 -82.70
N PHE A 4 67.84 -141.62 -81.45
CA PHE A 4 66.50 -141.77 -80.89
C PHE A 4 65.59 -140.72 -81.53
N ASN A 5 64.69 -141.17 -82.39
CA ASN A 5 63.69 -140.32 -83.01
C ASN A 5 62.57 -140.06 -81.98
N ILE A 6 62.57 -138.87 -81.38
CA ILE A 6 61.69 -138.44 -80.27
C ILE A 6 60.20 -138.36 -80.69
N SER A 7 59.89 -138.60 -81.96
CA SER A 7 58.54 -138.54 -82.52
C SER A 7 57.62 -139.74 -82.18
N THR A 8 58.07 -140.73 -81.40
CA THR A 8 57.30 -141.95 -81.10
C THR A 8 56.71 -142.05 -79.68
N LEU A 9 56.85 -141.04 -78.82
CA LEU A 9 56.26 -141.06 -77.47
C LEU A 9 54.82 -140.48 -77.44
N PRO A 10 53.80 -141.24 -76.99
CA PRO A 10 52.39 -140.83 -77.01
C PRO A 10 52.10 -139.51 -76.26
N LEU A 11 52.75 -139.29 -75.12
CA LEU A 11 52.58 -138.10 -74.27
C LEU A 11 53.10 -136.79 -74.89
N ALA A 12 54.17 -136.86 -75.71
CA ALA A 12 54.71 -135.68 -76.39
C ALA A 12 53.80 -135.23 -77.55
N ARG A 13 53.11 -136.18 -78.19
CA ARG A 13 52.15 -135.91 -79.27
C ARG A 13 50.90 -135.20 -78.75
N ASP A 14 50.40 -135.60 -77.59
CA ASP A 14 49.20 -135.02 -76.98
C ASP A 14 49.45 -133.59 -76.48
N ALA A 15 50.61 -133.31 -75.87
CA ALA A 15 50.99 -131.97 -75.45
C ALA A 15 51.11 -130.98 -76.62
N VAL A 16 51.73 -131.40 -77.74
CA VAL A 16 51.81 -130.57 -78.96
C VAL A 16 50.43 -130.33 -79.58
N SER A 17 49.52 -131.30 -79.49
CA SER A 17 48.15 -131.14 -79.96
C SER A 17 47.36 -130.11 -79.14
N LEU A 18 47.57 -130.09 -77.82
CA LEU A 18 46.90 -129.17 -76.88
C LEU A 18 47.41 -127.73 -77.03
N VAL A 19 48.72 -127.53 -77.18
CA VAL A 19 49.31 -126.22 -77.43
C VAL A 19 48.80 -125.63 -78.75
N ARG A 20 48.77 -126.43 -79.84
CA ARG A 20 48.16 -126.00 -81.12
C ARG A 20 46.67 -125.70 -80.99
N ARG A 21 45.95 -126.38 -80.09
CA ARG A 21 44.53 -126.14 -79.85
C ARG A 21 44.31 -124.82 -79.11
N LEU A 22 45.15 -124.52 -78.11
CA LEU A 22 45.14 -123.28 -77.34
C LEU A 22 45.51 -122.05 -78.19
N GLU A 23 46.56 -122.13 -79.01
CA GLU A 23 46.95 -121.03 -79.91
C GLU A 23 45.84 -120.71 -80.95
N ARG A 24 45.10 -121.74 -81.40
CA ARG A 24 43.98 -121.57 -82.32
C ARG A 24 42.76 -120.93 -81.67
N THR A 25 42.47 -121.22 -80.40
CA THR A 25 41.30 -120.62 -79.71
C THR A 25 41.56 -119.18 -79.28
N THR A 26 42.80 -118.81 -78.92
CA THR A 26 43.16 -117.43 -78.56
C THR A 26 43.10 -116.48 -79.75
N GLY A 27 43.52 -116.92 -80.95
CA GLY A 27 43.43 -116.10 -82.16
C GLY A 27 41.99 -115.78 -82.56
N VAL A 28 41.07 -116.75 -82.42
CA VAL A 28 39.63 -116.56 -82.71
C VAL A 28 38.99 -115.55 -81.76
N SER A 29 39.34 -115.59 -80.47
CA SER A 29 38.83 -114.62 -79.48
C SER A 29 39.31 -113.19 -79.74
N TYR A 30 40.55 -113.02 -80.21
CA TYR A 30 41.11 -111.71 -80.55
C TYR A 30 40.40 -111.09 -81.77
N GLU A 31 40.20 -111.86 -82.84
CA GLU A 31 39.51 -111.38 -84.05
C GLU A 31 38.03 -111.04 -83.79
N LEU A 32 37.34 -111.83 -82.94
CA LEU A 32 35.96 -111.53 -82.54
C LEU A 32 35.87 -110.24 -81.70
N GLY A 33 36.83 -110.01 -80.79
CA GLY A 33 36.88 -108.81 -79.96
C GLY A 33 37.03 -107.52 -80.76
N LYS A 34 37.72 -107.57 -81.90
CA LYS A 34 37.93 -106.41 -82.78
C LYS A 34 36.62 -105.87 -83.35
N TYR A 35 35.76 -106.73 -83.89
CA TYR A 35 34.48 -106.31 -84.47
C TYR A 35 33.54 -105.70 -83.43
N VAL A 36 33.53 -106.24 -82.21
CA VAL A 36 32.73 -105.70 -81.09
C VAL A 36 33.23 -104.31 -80.72
N GLN A 37 34.55 -104.13 -80.58
CA GLN A 37 35.12 -102.81 -80.28
C GLN A 37 34.84 -101.78 -81.37
N ASP A 38 34.90 -102.17 -82.65
CA ASP A 38 34.64 -101.27 -83.78
C ASP A 38 33.20 -100.76 -83.79
N VAL A 39 32.23 -101.58 -83.38
CA VAL A 39 30.82 -101.18 -83.20
C VAL A 39 30.66 -100.26 -81.99
N SER A 40 31.20 -100.63 -80.83
CA SER A 40 31.05 -99.87 -79.59
C SER A 40 31.65 -98.46 -79.67
N ARG A 41 32.75 -98.28 -80.41
CA ARG A 41 33.40 -96.97 -80.58
C ARG A 41 32.57 -95.93 -81.32
N GLN A 42 31.43 -96.30 -81.90
CA GLN A 42 30.57 -95.38 -82.65
C GLN A 42 29.39 -94.83 -81.86
N GLN A 43 29.19 -95.25 -80.60
CA GLN A 43 27.96 -94.94 -79.84
C GLN A 43 27.61 -93.45 -79.77
N ASP A 44 28.60 -92.57 -79.71
CA ASP A 44 28.40 -91.11 -79.57
C ASP A 44 28.42 -90.36 -80.91
N LYS A 45 28.39 -91.06 -82.04
CA LYS A 45 28.43 -90.48 -83.38
C LYS A 45 27.02 -90.26 -83.95
N PRO A 46 26.85 -89.40 -84.97
CA PRO A 46 25.59 -89.30 -85.70
C PRO A 46 25.16 -90.67 -86.26
N LEU A 47 23.85 -90.95 -86.28
CA LEU A 47 23.29 -92.26 -86.67
C LEU A 47 23.74 -92.68 -88.07
N LYS A 48 23.88 -91.74 -89.01
CA LYS A 48 24.40 -92.02 -90.36
C LYS A 48 25.84 -92.52 -90.32
N GLU A 49 26.68 -91.93 -89.48
CA GLU A 49 28.07 -92.37 -89.30
C GLU A 49 28.13 -93.74 -88.62
N GLN A 50 27.31 -93.96 -87.58
CA GLN A 50 27.17 -95.26 -86.92
C GLN A 50 26.80 -96.34 -87.92
N LEU A 51 25.74 -96.11 -88.71
CA LEU A 51 25.26 -97.04 -89.72
C LEU A 51 26.34 -97.33 -90.77
N THR A 52 27.04 -96.31 -91.27
CA THR A 52 28.11 -96.49 -92.27
C THR A 52 29.22 -97.40 -91.73
N LYS A 53 29.63 -97.20 -90.47
CA LYS A 53 30.68 -98.00 -89.83
C LYS A 53 30.20 -99.41 -89.54
N TRP A 54 28.98 -99.59 -89.02
CA TRP A 54 28.41 -100.91 -88.78
C TRP A 54 28.22 -101.70 -90.07
N THR A 55 27.79 -101.06 -91.17
CA THR A 55 27.71 -101.68 -92.50
C THR A 55 29.06 -102.20 -92.97
N LYS A 56 30.15 -101.44 -92.71
CA LYS A 56 31.51 -101.88 -93.00
C LYS A 56 31.89 -103.09 -92.13
N THR A 57 31.68 -103.02 -90.82
CA THR A 57 31.96 -104.14 -89.89
C THR A 57 31.23 -105.42 -90.30
N VAL A 58 29.94 -105.34 -90.63
CA VAL A 58 29.16 -106.50 -91.10
C VAL A 58 29.68 -107.04 -92.43
N THR A 59 30.11 -106.16 -93.34
CA THR A 59 30.74 -106.58 -94.60
C THR A 59 32.07 -107.31 -94.35
N ASP A 60 32.88 -106.80 -93.42
CA ASP A 60 34.17 -107.42 -93.05
C ASP A 60 33.97 -108.78 -92.38
N ILE A 61 32.95 -108.93 -91.52
CA ILE A 61 32.57 -110.23 -90.94
C ILE A 61 32.11 -111.20 -92.03
N ASN A 62 31.27 -110.75 -92.96
CA ASN A 62 30.81 -111.59 -94.07
C ASN A 62 31.99 -112.08 -94.94
N ASN A 63 32.93 -111.19 -95.24
CA ASN A 63 34.15 -111.53 -95.98
C ASN A 63 35.01 -112.52 -95.19
N HIS A 64 35.13 -112.35 -93.88
CA HIS A 64 35.89 -113.25 -93.02
C HIS A 64 35.27 -114.66 -92.98
N ILE A 65 33.94 -114.77 -92.91
CA ILE A 65 33.24 -116.07 -92.98
C ILE A 65 33.50 -116.77 -94.31
N ASN A 66 33.34 -116.07 -95.44
CA ASN A 66 33.47 -116.67 -96.78
C ASN A 66 34.93 -117.02 -97.13
N ASN A 67 35.84 -116.07 -96.94
CA ASN A 67 37.22 -116.17 -97.43
C ASN A 67 38.15 -116.92 -96.48
N ASN A 68 37.80 -117.01 -95.19
CA ASN A 68 38.61 -117.69 -94.19
C ASN A 68 37.92 -118.97 -93.71
N ILE A 69 36.75 -118.86 -93.08
CA ILE A 69 36.11 -120.01 -92.41
C ILE A 69 35.68 -121.06 -93.44
N ILE A 70 34.84 -120.71 -94.41
CA ILE A 70 34.33 -121.65 -95.42
C ILE A 70 35.47 -122.15 -96.32
N THR A 71 36.33 -121.24 -96.79
CA THR A 71 37.47 -121.61 -97.65
C THR A 71 38.44 -122.58 -96.98
N ASN A 72 38.68 -122.44 -95.66
CA ASN A 72 39.52 -123.39 -94.93
C ASN A 72 38.78 -124.66 -94.52
N ALA A 73 37.48 -124.60 -94.24
CA ALA A 73 36.65 -125.79 -93.99
C ALA A 73 36.65 -126.73 -95.20
N ASN A 74 36.58 -126.18 -96.42
CA ASN A 74 36.62 -126.95 -97.67
C ASN A 74 37.93 -127.71 -97.93
N LYS A 75 39.00 -127.41 -97.18
CA LYS A 75 40.28 -128.14 -97.25
C LYS A 75 40.33 -129.35 -96.30
N LEU A 76 39.33 -129.52 -95.46
CA LEU A 76 39.20 -130.65 -94.53
C LEU A 76 38.58 -131.86 -95.24
N ASP A 77 38.54 -133.01 -94.56
CA ASP A 77 37.83 -134.17 -95.09
C ASP A 77 36.32 -133.86 -95.30
N PRO A 78 35.64 -134.51 -96.25
CA PRO A 78 34.28 -134.16 -96.62
C PRO A 78 33.29 -134.16 -95.45
N ALA A 79 33.41 -135.11 -94.53
CA ALA A 79 32.50 -135.21 -93.39
C ALA A 79 32.67 -134.05 -92.40
N LEU A 80 33.92 -133.63 -92.15
CA LEU A 80 34.22 -132.51 -91.28
C LEU A 80 33.90 -131.15 -91.93
N SER A 81 34.16 -131.01 -93.23
CA SER A 81 33.78 -129.84 -94.03
C SER A 81 32.26 -129.63 -94.01
N ASP A 82 31.48 -130.67 -94.29
CA ASP A 82 30.02 -130.63 -94.28
C ASP A 82 29.48 -130.22 -92.91
N LYS A 83 30.07 -130.76 -91.83
CA LYS A 83 29.65 -130.45 -90.46
C LYS A 83 29.91 -128.99 -90.10
N ILE A 84 31.10 -128.46 -90.41
CA ILE A 84 31.44 -127.05 -90.12
C ILE A 84 30.59 -126.11 -90.98
N THR A 85 30.42 -126.42 -92.27
CA THR A 85 29.62 -125.62 -93.19
C THR A 85 28.17 -125.53 -92.74
N ARG A 86 27.55 -126.65 -92.37
CA ARG A 86 26.17 -126.66 -91.82
C ARG A 86 26.03 -125.87 -90.52
N GLN A 87 27.07 -125.83 -89.69
CA GLN A 87 27.04 -125.08 -88.42
C GLN A 87 27.24 -123.57 -88.61
N ILE A 88 28.04 -123.14 -89.60
CA ILE A 88 28.28 -121.72 -89.87
C ILE A 88 27.23 -121.09 -90.80
N GLU A 89 26.52 -121.90 -91.59
CA GLU A 89 25.50 -121.45 -92.54
C GLU A 89 24.43 -120.53 -91.92
N PRO A 90 23.85 -120.82 -90.73
CA PRO A 90 22.89 -119.91 -90.10
C PRO A 90 23.50 -118.54 -89.78
N VAL A 91 24.75 -118.50 -89.30
CA VAL A 91 25.47 -117.26 -88.98
C VAL A 91 25.75 -116.46 -90.26
N GLN A 92 26.22 -117.14 -91.31
CA GLN A 92 26.45 -116.54 -92.62
C GLN A 92 25.18 -115.89 -93.18
N LYS A 93 24.03 -116.58 -93.10
CA LYS A 93 22.74 -116.05 -93.55
C LYS A 93 22.32 -114.81 -92.77
N VAL A 94 22.47 -114.80 -91.44
CA VAL A 94 22.16 -113.63 -90.59
C VAL A 94 23.06 -112.45 -90.93
N VAL A 95 24.39 -112.66 -91.04
CA VAL A 95 25.35 -111.60 -91.38
C VAL A 95 25.07 -111.04 -92.78
N ALA A 96 24.76 -111.90 -93.76
CA ALA A 96 24.38 -111.47 -95.11
C ALA A 96 23.08 -110.63 -95.10
N GLN A 97 22.09 -111.02 -94.30
CA GLN A 97 20.84 -110.27 -94.16
C GLN A 97 21.06 -108.92 -93.49
N LEU A 98 21.85 -108.86 -92.41
CA LEU A 98 22.24 -107.60 -91.76
C LEU A 98 22.96 -106.67 -92.75
N GLY A 99 23.86 -107.23 -93.58
CA GLY A 99 24.56 -106.47 -94.61
C GLY A 99 23.61 -105.89 -95.68
N ARG A 100 22.53 -106.61 -96.02
CA ARG A 100 21.49 -106.12 -96.95
C ARG A 100 20.66 -105.00 -96.32
N VAL A 101 20.22 -105.15 -95.08
CA VAL A 101 19.44 -104.13 -94.36
C VAL A 101 20.27 -102.87 -94.16
N ALA A 102 21.53 -103.00 -93.79
CA ALA A 102 22.41 -101.87 -93.52
C ALA A 102 22.84 -101.09 -94.79
N LYS A 103 22.75 -101.72 -95.97
CA LYS A 103 22.92 -101.09 -97.29
C LYS A 103 21.62 -100.60 -97.92
N ASN A 104 20.49 -100.77 -97.24
CA ASN A 104 19.22 -100.30 -97.76
C ASN A 104 19.17 -98.77 -97.72
N ASP A 105 18.98 -98.14 -98.87
CA ASP A 105 18.95 -96.68 -99.00
C ASP A 105 17.89 -96.03 -98.09
N ALA A 106 16.73 -96.66 -97.89
CA ALA A 106 15.69 -96.12 -97.01
C ALA A 106 16.18 -96.04 -95.54
N VAL A 107 16.94 -97.03 -95.08
CA VAL A 107 17.52 -97.03 -93.73
C VAL A 107 18.59 -95.94 -93.60
N ILE A 108 19.42 -95.77 -94.63
CA ILE A 108 20.46 -94.72 -94.67
C ILE A 108 19.84 -93.32 -94.67
N GLN A 109 18.81 -93.10 -95.50
CA GLN A 109 18.10 -91.82 -95.55
C GLN A 109 17.35 -91.53 -94.24
N GLN A 110 16.77 -92.55 -93.61
CA GLN A 110 16.11 -92.36 -92.32
C GLN A 110 17.11 -91.97 -91.22
N ALA A 111 18.28 -92.63 -91.17
CA ALA A 111 19.34 -92.27 -90.21
C ALA A 111 19.81 -90.83 -90.42
N LYS A 112 20.05 -90.42 -91.68
CA LYS A 112 20.39 -89.04 -92.02
C LYS A 112 19.29 -88.06 -91.58
N LYS A 113 18.03 -88.36 -91.87
CA LYS A 113 16.89 -87.50 -91.54
C LYS A 113 16.78 -87.26 -90.04
N VAL A 114 17.04 -88.29 -89.22
CA VAL A 114 17.04 -88.14 -87.75
C VAL A 114 18.20 -87.25 -87.30
N ASP A 115 19.40 -87.43 -87.83
CA ASP A 115 20.55 -86.56 -87.50
C ASP A 115 20.29 -85.09 -87.89
N ASP A 116 19.75 -84.87 -89.10
CA ASP A 116 19.41 -83.53 -89.60
C ASP A 116 18.32 -82.87 -88.71
N GLU A 117 17.28 -83.62 -88.34
CA GLU A 117 16.18 -83.13 -87.49
C GLU A 117 16.66 -82.82 -86.07
N LEU A 118 17.49 -83.69 -85.47
CA LEU A 118 18.06 -83.44 -84.14
C LEU A 118 18.96 -82.19 -84.15
N SER A 119 19.76 -81.99 -85.19
CA SER A 119 20.57 -80.79 -85.35
C SER A 119 19.71 -79.54 -85.50
N ASN A 120 18.64 -79.61 -86.28
CA ASN A 120 17.70 -78.51 -86.48
C ASN A 120 16.97 -78.14 -85.17
N GLN A 121 16.44 -79.14 -84.45
CA GLN A 121 15.77 -78.92 -83.16
C GLN A 121 16.71 -78.32 -82.12
N LYS A 122 17.96 -78.79 -82.06
CA LYS A 122 18.99 -78.19 -81.21
C LYS A 122 19.21 -76.72 -81.54
N GLN A 123 19.31 -76.37 -82.82
CA GLN A 123 19.50 -74.98 -83.23
C GLN A 123 18.29 -74.10 -82.92
N ILE A 124 17.07 -74.61 -83.14
CA ILE A 124 15.83 -73.91 -82.80
C ILE A 124 15.79 -73.63 -81.29
N MET A 125 16.15 -74.61 -80.46
CA MET A 125 16.17 -74.45 -79.01
C MET A 125 17.21 -73.41 -78.56
N LEU A 126 18.43 -73.45 -79.12
CA LEU A 126 19.46 -72.45 -78.83
C LEU A 126 19.00 -71.03 -79.20
N ASN A 127 18.45 -70.85 -80.41
CA ASN A 127 17.93 -69.56 -80.84
C ASN A 127 16.77 -69.07 -79.95
N HIS A 128 15.92 -69.98 -79.46
CA HIS A 128 14.83 -69.63 -78.56
C HIS A 128 15.35 -69.16 -77.19
N ILE A 129 16.36 -69.86 -76.64
CA ILE A 129 17.01 -69.47 -75.39
C ILE A 129 17.66 -68.10 -75.54
N ASP A 130 18.45 -67.88 -76.59
CA ASP A 130 19.13 -66.61 -76.84
C ASP A 130 18.13 -65.46 -76.96
N GLY A 131 17.06 -65.65 -77.75
CA GLY A 131 16.00 -64.64 -77.89
C GLY A 131 15.27 -64.33 -76.58
N GLN A 132 15.03 -65.33 -75.72
CA GLN A 132 14.43 -65.11 -74.40
C GLN A 132 15.39 -64.38 -73.45
N CYS A 133 16.68 -64.69 -73.51
CA CYS A 133 17.70 -64.00 -72.74
C CYS A 133 17.80 -62.51 -73.12
N ASP A 134 17.76 -62.19 -74.42
CA ASP A 134 17.77 -60.81 -74.90
C ASP A 134 16.55 -60.02 -74.42
N VAL A 135 15.35 -60.61 -74.52
CA VAL A 135 14.11 -60.00 -74.00
C VAL A 135 14.20 -59.76 -72.50
N LEU A 136 14.69 -60.72 -71.74
CA LEU A 136 14.87 -60.56 -70.30
C LEU A 136 15.87 -59.45 -69.96
N LEU A 137 16.99 -59.38 -70.67
CA LEU A 137 17.99 -58.33 -70.50
C LEU A 137 17.40 -56.94 -70.76
N ASP A 138 16.60 -56.79 -71.81
CA ASP A 138 15.94 -55.52 -72.13
C ASP A 138 14.89 -55.12 -71.10
N ILE A 139 14.09 -56.07 -70.60
CA ILE A 139 13.16 -55.83 -69.49
C ILE A 139 13.92 -55.35 -68.25
N MET A 140 15.01 -56.04 -67.87
CA MET A 140 15.80 -55.68 -66.69
C MET A 140 16.44 -54.29 -66.83
N LYS A 141 16.99 -53.95 -68.00
CA LYS A 141 17.54 -52.61 -68.27
C LYS A 141 16.46 -51.53 -68.15
N ASN A 142 15.27 -51.76 -68.70
CA ASN A 142 14.17 -50.81 -68.65
C ASN A 142 13.68 -50.59 -67.21
N GLU A 143 13.48 -51.66 -66.43
CA GLU A 143 13.09 -51.55 -65.02
C GLU A 143 14.13 -50.81 -64.19
N LEU A 144 15.42 -51.10 -64.39
CA LEU A 144 16.50 -50.39 -63.70
C LEU A 144 16.51 -48.90 -64.04
N LEU A 145 16.31 -48.54 -65.31
CA LEU A 145 16.18 -47.15 -65.74
C LEU A 145 14.95 -46.47 -65.10
N MET A 146 13.81 -47.16 -65.00
CA MET A 146 12.62 -46.62 -64.34
C MET A 146 12.85 -46.38 -62.85
N VAL A 147 13.46 -47.33 -62.13
CA VAL A 147 13.82 -47.17 -60.72
C VAL A 147 14.79 -46.00 -60.54
N SER A 148 15.84 -45.91 -61.35
CA SER A 148 16.81 -44.82 -61.30
C SER A 148 16.14 -43.45 -61.52
N ARG A 149 15.22 -43.34 -62.49
CA ARG A 149 14.45 -42.11 -62.73
C ARG A 149 13.56 -41.77 -61.54
N LYS A 150 12.88 -42.75 -60.94
CA LYS A 150 12.03 -42.51 -59.75
C LYS A 150 12.85 -42.02 -58.55
N ILE A 151 14.02 -42.62 -58.31
CA ILE A 151 14.93 -42.18 -57.24
C ILE A 151 15.42 -40.76 -57.50
N HIS A 152 15.91 -40.48 -58.71
CA HIS A 152 16.44 -39.17 -59.05
C HIS A 152 15.36 -38.08 -59.00
N ASN A 153 14.16 -38.34 -59.54
CA ASN A 153 13.04 -37.39 -59.49
C ASN A 153 12.53 -37.18 -58.05
N SER A 154 12.41 -38.23 -57.24
CA SER A 154 11.87 -38.07 -55.88
C SER A 154 12.82 -37.35 -54.92
N ALA A 155 14.12 -37.64 -54.98
CA ALA A 155 15.12 -36.99 -54.14
C ALA A 155 15.41 -35.56 -54.60
N SER A 156 15.60 -35.35 -55.90
CA SER A 156 15.99 -34.04 -56.43
C SER A 156 14.82 -33.06 -56.47
N GLN A 157 13.62 -33.50 -56.86
CA GLN A 157 12.47 -32.59 -56.97
C GLN A 157 11.95 -32.14 -55.61
N ARG A 158 11.91 -33.02 -54.60
CA ARG A 158 11.50 -32.64 -53.24
C ARG A 158 12.48 -31.63 -52.65
N THR A 159 13.79 -31.93 -52.71
CA THR A 159 14.83 -31.03 -52.22
C THR A 159 14.84 -29.69 -52.96
N LEU A 160 14.64 -29.68 -54.28
CA LEU A 160 14.52 -28.46 -55.07
C LEU A 160 13.28 -27.65 -54.70
N ASN A 161 12.12 -28.30 -54.55
CA ASN A 161 10.88 -27.62 -54.17
C ASN A 161 10.99 -27.03 -52.75
N ASP A 162 11.59 -27.77 -51.81
CA ASP A 162 11.83 -27.28 -50.45
C ASP A 162 12.81 -26.10 -50.45
N ALA A 163 13.91 -26.19 -51.20
CA ALA A 163 14.87 -25.08 -51.34
C ALA A 163 14.22 -23.85 -51.99
N GLN A 164 13.40 -24.02 -53.03
CA GLN A 164 12.64 -22.93 -53.64
C GLN A 164 11.64 -22.31 -52.68
N HIS A 165 10.96 -23.12 -51.87
CA HIS A 165 10.05 -22.65 -50.84
C HIS A 165 10.78 -21.81 -49.78
N TYR A 166 11.93 -22.28 -49.27
CA TYR A 166 12.73 -21.52 -48.32
C TYR A 166 13.29 -20.22 -48.92
N LEU A 167 13.74 -20.23 -50.18
CA LEU A 167 14.19 -19.01 -50.87
C LEU A 167 13.05 -17.99 -51.00
N ARG A 168 11.87 -18.41 -51.47
CA ARG A 168 10.69 -17.53 -51.54
C ARG A 168 10.29 -16.99 -50.17
N LYS A 169 10.36 -17.84 -49.13
CA LYS A 169 10.06 -17.42 -47.77
C LYS A 169 11.04 -16.35 -47.30
N ILE A 170 12.33 -16.47 -47.62
CA ILE A 170 13.33 -15.45 -47.29
C ILE A 170 13.02 -14.14 -48.01
N ASP A 171 12.72 -14.18 -49.31
CA ASP A 171 12.40 -12.97 -50.07
C ASP A 171 11.18 -12.24 -49.50
N VAL A 172 10.09 -12.96 -49.23
CA VAL A 172 8.85 -12.36 -48.72
C VAL A 172 8.98 -11.93 -47.26
N GLU A 173 9.50 -12.78 -46.38
CA GLU A 173 9.52 -12.45 -44.95
C GLU A 173 10.59 -11.43 -44.61
N TYR A 174 11.78 -11.53 -45.21
CA TYR A 174 12.90 -10.67 -44.85
C TYR A 174 13.06 -9.52 -45.84
N THR A 175 13.18 -9.77 -47.14
CA THR A 175 13.49 -8.70 -48.10
C THR A 175 12.36 -7.67 -48.17
N ASP A 176 11.10 -8.10 -48.32
CA ASP A 176 9.97 -7.16 -48.37
C ASP A 176 9.76 -6.42 -47.05
N THR A 177 9.96 -7.11 -45.92
CA THR A 177 9.79 -6.49 -44.60
C THR A 177 10.90 -5.48 -44.30
N ILE A 178 12.15 -5.81 -44.61
CA ILE A 178 13.28 -4.89 -44.52
C ILE A 178 13.04 -3.71 -45.45
N GLN A 179 12.62 -3.94 -46.70
CA GLN A 179 12.31 -2.87 -47.64
C GLN A 179 11.19 -1.96 -47.13
N LYS A 180 10.13 -2.53 -46.55
CA LYS A 180 9.04 -1.77 -45.94
C LYS A 180 9.56 -0.88 -44.83
N HIS A 181 10.36 -1.41 -43.90
CA HIS A 181 10.93 -0.60 -42.82
C HIS A 181 11.90 0.46 -43.32
N PHE A 182 12.72 0.16 -44.33
CA PHE A 182 13.58 1.16 -44.96
C PHE A 182 12.76 2.27 -45.62
N ASN A 183 11.66 1.94 -46.29
CA ASN A 183 10.76 2.93 -46.87
C ASN A 183 10.08 3.79 -45.78
N GLU A 184 9.67 3.19 -44.66
CA GLU A 184 9.11 3.91 -43.51
C GLU A 184 10.14 4.86 -42.87
N ILE A 185 11.38 4.40 -42.68
CA ILE A 185 12.47 5.23 -42.16
C ILE A 185 12.76 6.36 -43.15
N SER A 186 12.88 6.05 -44.44
CA SER A 186 13.12 7.05 -45.49
C SER A 186 12.03 8.12 -45.49
N GLY A 187 10.75 7.72 -45.37
CA GLY A 187 9.63 8.66 -45.27
C GLY A 187 9.69 9.57 -44.04
N LYS A 188 10.15 9.06 -42.90
CA LYS A 188 10.37 9.89 -41.69
C LYS A 188 11.58 10.81 -41.83
N VAL A 189 12.65 10.34 -42.46
CA VAL A 189 13.86 11.13 -42.71
C VAL A 189 13.59 12.24 -43.72
N THR A 190 12.70 12.04 -44.70
CA THR A 190 12.29 13.10 -45.63
C THR A 190 11.60 14.28 -44.94
N GLU A 191 10.95 14.07 -43.79
CA GLU A 191 10.39 15.19 -42.99
C GLU A 191 11.47 16.03 -42.29
N LEU A 192 12.70 15.50 -42.17
CA LEU A 192 13.86 16.17 -41.60
C LEU A 192 14.71 16.88 -42.67
N ASP A 193 14.42 16.67 -43.95
CA ASP A 193 15.15 17.30 -45.04
C ASP A 193 14.77 18.80 -45.14
N PRO A 194 15.72 19.73 -44.93
CA PRO A 194 15.47 21.17 -45.03
C PRO A 194 15.14 21.65 -46.45
N LYS A 195 15.34 20.80 -47.48
CA LYS A 195 15.06 21.13 -48.87
C LYS A 195 13.76 20.53 -49.41
N ASN A 196 13.09 19.69 -48.62
CA ASN A 196 11.88 18.99 -49.06
C ASN A 196 10.61 19.82 -48.81
N THR A 197 10.26 20.64 -49.79
CA THR A 197 9.08 21.52 -49.74
C THR A 197 7.76 20.75 -49.67
N ASP A 198 7.69 19.55 -50.27
CA ASP A 198 6.49 18.69 -50.25
C ASP A 198 6.20 18.17 -48.84
N SER A 199 7.23 17.99 -48.03
CA SER A 199 7.12 17.64 -46.60
C SER A 199 6.94 18.86 -45.68
N GLY A 200 6.83 20.06 -46.25
CA GLY A 200 6.59 21.31 -45.54
C GLY A 200 7.85 22.04 -45.07
N ALA A 201 9.02 21.73 -45.63
CA ALA A 201 10.24 22.51 -45.43
C ALA A 201 10.11 23.92 -46.03
N PHE A 202 10.72 24.90 -45.39
CA PHE A 202 10.65 26.31 -45.78
C PHE A 202 11.87 27.06 -45.19
N ASP A 203 12.45 27.98 -45.96
CA ASP A 203 13.57 28.84 -45.52
C ASP A 203 14.77 28.06 -44.95
N ASP A 204 15.20 27.01 -45.68
CA ASP A 204 16.27 26.08 -45.29
C ASP A 204 16.08 25.40 -43.91
N GLU A 205 14.85 25.34 -43.40
CA GLU A 205 14.48 24.60 -42.20
C GLU A 205 13.46 23.49 -42.50
N CYS A 206 13.67 22.32 -41.89
CA CYS A 206 12.69 21.23 -41.94
C CYS A 206 11.43 21.57 -41.10
N ARG A 207 10.30 20.93 -41.43
CA ARG A 207 8.99 21.19 -40.80
C ARG A 207 9.06 21.16 -39.26
N ILE A 208 9.69 20.12 -38.71
CA ILE A 208 9.79 19.92 -37.25
C ILE A 208 10.55 21.08 -36.60
N ARG A 209 11.69 21.48 -37.17
CA ARG A 209 12.49 22.58 -36.64
C ARG A 209 11.70 23.88 -36.65
N ARG A 210 11.01 24.18 -37.75
CA ARG A 210 10.16 25.38 -37.85
C ARG A 210 9.05 25.38 -36.81
N ASP A 211 8.36 24.25 -36.62
CA ASP A 211 7.26 24.15 -35.66
C ASP A 211 7.77 24.32 -34.21
N VAL A 212 8.92 23.71 -33.87
CA VAL A 212 9.59 23.90 -32.56
C VAL A 212 10.01 25.35 -32.35
N VAL A 213 10.60 25.99 -33.37
CA VAL A 213 10.97 27.40 -33.31
C VAL A 213 9.72 28.28 -33.17
N GLY A 214 8.62 27.94 -33.85
CA GLY A 214 7.33 28.62 -33.74
C GLY A 214 6.74 28.55 -32.33
N VAL A 215 6.73 27.35 -31.72
CA VAL A 215 6.32 27.17 -30.31
C VAL A 215 7.21 27.98 -29.38
N ARG A 216 8.53 27.95 -29.59
CA ARG A 216 9.49 28.74 -28.80
C ARG A 216 9.18 30.24 -28.88
N ARG A 217 8.94 30.80 -30.08
CA ARG A 217 8.57 32.22 -30.24
C ARG A 217 7.29 32.57 -29.50
N LYS A 218 6.25 31.73 -29.59
CA LYS A 218 5.00 31.94 -28.85
C LYS A 218 5.21 31.92 -27.34
N LEU A 219 6.02 30.99 -26.84
CA LEU A 219 6.33 30.90 -25.42
C LEU A 219 7.11 32.13 -24.90
N VAL A 220 8.07 32.63 -25.69
CA VAL A 220 8.79 33.88 -25.39
C VAL A 220 7.81 35.05 -25.31
N SER A 221 6.92 35.21 -26.29
CA SER A 221 5.91 36.27 -26.27
C SER A 221 4.96 36.18 -25.08
N ILE A 222 4.57 34.97 -24.66
CA ILE A 222 3.78 34.78 -23.43
C ILE A 222 4.58 35.23 -22.19
N GLY A 223 5.87 34.90 -22.13
CA GLY A 223 6.76 35.34 -21.06
C GLY A 223 6.86 36.86 -20.98
N GLU A 224 7.09 37.53 -22.11
CA GLU A 224 7.13 39.00 -22.21
C GLU A 224 5.81 39.65 -21.78
N ASN A 225 4.67 39.09 -22.20
CA ASN A 225 3.36 39.59 -21.79
C ASN A 225 3.10 39.41 -20.29
N LEU A 226 3.50 38.27 -19.72
CA LEU A 226 3.38 38.02 -18.28
C LEU A 226 4.25 38.98 -17.48
N GLU A 227 5.46 39.30 -17.95
CA GLU A 227 6.34 40.28 -17.31
C GLU A 227 5.69 41.67 -17.27
N ILE A 228 5.05 42.10 -18.36
CA ILE A 228 4.28 43.36 -18.40
C ILE A 228 3.13 43.34 -17.38
N TYR A 229 2.33 42.26 -17.36
CA TYR A 229 1.21 42.15 -16.41
C TYR A 229 1.67 42.12 -14.95
N MET A 230 2.79 41.46 -14.65
CA MET A 230 3.37 41.45 -13.31
C MET A 230 3.83 42.86 -12.91
N ALA A 231 4.49 43.60 -13.80
CA ALA A 231 4.90 44.98 -13.53
C ALA A 231 3.70 45.91 -13.28
N ASP A 232 2.61 45.75 -14.03
CA ASP A 232 1.36 46.49 -13.80
C ASP A 232 0.71 46.13 -12.46
N LEU A 233 0.70 44.85 -12.08
CA LEU A 233 0.17 44.41 -10.79
C LEU A 233 1.00 44.96 -9.63
N ASP A 234 2.32 44.90 -9.71
CA ASP A 234 3.23 45.46 -8.69
C ASP A 234 3.00 46.96 -8.53
N ARG A 235 2.84 47.69 -9.65
CA ARG A 235 2.50 49.11 -9.64
C ARG A 235 1.15 49.36 -8.96
N TRP A 236 0.11 48.60 -9.31
CA TRP A 236 -1.20 48.74 -8.67
C TRP A 236 -1.17 48.41 -7.17
N MET A 237 -0.38 47.42 -6.76
CA MET A 237 -0.18 47.11 -5.34
C MET A 237 0.47 48.28 -4.59
N GLU A 238 1.48 48.92 -5.19
CA GLU A 238 2.16 50.06 -4.56
C GLU A 238 1.27 51.32 -4.54
N GLU A 239 0.51 51.57 -5.61
CA GLU A 239 -0.51 52.62 -5.65
C GLU A 239 -1.58 52.39 -4.57
N ALA A 240 -2.12 51.16 -4.47
CA ALA A 240 -3.11 50.80 -3.46
C ALA A 240 -2.56 50.93 -2.03
N LYS A 241 -1.32 50.51 -1.81
CA LYS A 241 -0.63 50.67 -0.53
C LYS A 241 -0.47 52.14 -0.17
N THR A 242 -0.07 52.98 -1.12
CA THR A 242 0.03 54.44 -0.92
C THR A 242 -1.33 55.04 -0.53
N ILE A 243 -2.41 54.62 -1.18
CA ILE A 243 -3.77 55.07 -0.83
C ILE A 243 -4.17 54.60 0.57
N ILE A 244 -3.88 53.34 0.91
CA ILE A 244 -4.15 52.78 2.25
C ILE A 244 -3.37 53.55 3.32
N ASP A 245 -2.08 53.80 3.10
CA ASP A 245 -1.21 54.54 4.01
C ASP A 245 -1.69 55.99 4.16
N ALA A 246 -2.06 56.65 3.06
CA ALA A 246 -2.63 57.99 3.09
C ALA A 246 -3.98 58.03 3.84
N ALA A 247 -4.84 57.02 3.68
CA ALA A 247 -6.10 56.94 4.39
C ALA A 247 -5.90 56.68 5.89
N LYS A 248 -4.96 55.80 6.23
CA LYS A 248 -4.54 55.53 7.60
C LYS A 248 -4.03 56.81 8.27
N GLN A 249 -3.10 57.51 7.64
CA GLN A 249 -2.52 58.74 8.17
C GLN A 249 -3.55 59.89 8.25
N ASN A 250 -4.38 60.08 7.23
CA ASN A 250 -5.27 61.23 7.16
C ASN A 250 -6.57 61.09 7.93
N TYR A 251 -7.07 59.87 8.11
CA TYR A 251 -8.35 59.62 8.77
C TYR A 251 -8.18 58.80 10.03
N ALA A 252 -7.61 57.60 9.94
CA ALA A 252 -7.54 56.69 11.08
C ALA A 252 -6.67 57.26 12.21
N ASP A 253 -5.47 57.75 11.90
CA ASP A 253 -4.55 58.32 12.88
C ASP A 253 -5.06 59.66 13.41
N LYS A 254 -5.69 60.52 12.59
CA LYS A 254 -6.33 61.76 13.10
C LYS A 254 -7.51 61.47 14.02
N ILE A 255 -8.34 60.47 13.71
CA ILE A 255 -9.43 60.04 14.60
C ILE A 255 -8.83 59.44 15.89
N LEU A 256 -7.74 58.67 15.77
CA LEU A 256 -7.04 58.10 16.91
C LEU A 256 -6.42 59.20 17.80
N ASP A 257 -5.84 60.25 17.22
CA ASP A 257 -5.27 61.40 17.93
C ASP A 257 -6.36 62.25 18.62
N ILE A 258 -7.51 62.45 17.97
CA ILE A 258 -8.69 63.06 18.58
C ILE A 258 -9.19 62.21 19.75
N ALA A 259 -9.20 60.88 19.62
CA ALA A 259 -9.63 59.95 20.66
C ALA A 259 -8.59 59.79 21.79
N LYS A 260 -7.29 59.89 21.49
CA LYS A 260 -6.18 59.72 22.44
C LYS A 260 -5.75 61.01 23.14
N GLY A 261 -6.31 62.16 22.78
CA GLY A 261 -6.20 63.37 23.58
C GLY A 261 -4.81 64.01 23.56
N VAL A 262 -4.40 64.49 22.38
CA VAL A 262 -3.36 65.52 22.29
C VAL A 262 -3.99 66.86 22.71
N ALA A 263 -3.45 67.47 23.77
CA ALA A 263 -3.74 68.79 24.35
C ALA A 263 -4.94 69.57 23.77
N GLY A 264 -6.10 69.50 24.42
CA GLY A 264 -7.25 70.38 24.12
C GLY A 264 -8.64 69.72 24.06
N SER A 265 -8.78 68.44 24.42
CA SER A 265 -10.07 67.76 24.34
C SER A 265 -11.03 68.19 25.47
N LYS A 266 -12.33 68.29 25.16
CA LYS A 266 -13.43 68.65 26.07
C LYS A 266 -13.41 67.89 27.41
N LYS A 267 -12.79 66.70 27.45
CA LYS A 267 -12.61 65.90 28.66
C LYS A 267 -11.72 66.60 29.70
N ASN A 268 -10.63 67.25 29.30
CA ASN A 268 -9.75 67.98 30.21
C ASN A 268 -10.36 69.31 30.69
N ILE A 269 -11.20 69.95 29.86
CA ILE A 269 -11.97 71.14 30.27
C ILE A 269 -12.99 70.76 31.36
N ILE A 270 -13.66 69.62 31.21
CA ILE A 270 -14.64 69.14 32.20
C ILE A 270 -13.96 68.72 33.51
N LEU A 271 -12.81 68.04 33.44
CA LEU A 271 -12.06 67.65 34.65
C LEU A 271 -11.51 68.87 35.40
N ASN A 272 -10.89 69.84 34.70
CA ASN A 272 -10.39 71.05 35.34
C ASN A 272 -11.53 71.93 35.92
N ALA A 273 -12.68 72.01 35.23
CA ALA A 273 -13.83 72.73 35.76
C ALA A 273 -14.45 72.03 36.99
N ALA A 274 -14.41 70.69 37.04
CA ALA A 274 -14.85 69.93 38.21
C ALA A 274 -13.93 70.15 39.41
N ASP A 275 -12.61 70.12 39.21
CA ASP A 275 -11.63 70.40 40.26
C ASP A 275 -11.74 71.85 40.76
N GLU A 276 -11.98 72.81 39.86
CA GLU A 276 -12.14 74.22 40.22
C GLU A 276 -13.44 74.49 41.03
N VAL A 277 -14.51 73.74 40.79
CA VAL A 277 -15.75 73.77 41.59
C VAL A 277 -15.54 73.16 42.98
N GLU A 278 -14.81 72.04 43.07
CA GLU A 278 -14.47 71.38 44.34
C GLU A 278 -13.65 72.32 45.25
N GLU A 279 -12.66 73.02 44.68
CA GLU A 279 -11.74 73.89 45.41
C GLU A 279 -12.36 75.25 45.76
N LYS A 280 -13.07 75.90 44.82
CA LYS A 280 -13.59 77.26 45.03
C LYS A 280 -14.97 77.33 45.66
N ILE A 281 -15.80 76.29 45.54
CA ILE A 281 -17.19 76.33 46.01
C ILE A 281 -17.39 75.34 47.15
N VAL A 282 -17.07 74.07 46.96
CA VAL A 282 -17.43 73.02 47.92
C VAL A 282 -16.62 73.15 49.22
N SER A 283 -15.30 73.33 49.12
CA SER A 283 -14.43 73.46 50.31
C SER A 283 -14.73 74.71 51.17
N PRO A 284 -14.89 75.93 50.61
CA PRO A 284 -15.24 77.11 51.39
C PRO A 284 -16.64 77.04 52.01
N LEU A 285 -17.62 76.45 51.32
CA LEU A 285 -18.97 76.30 51.85
C LEU A 285 -18.99 75.34 53.05
N LYS A 286 -18.18 74.27 52.99
CA LYS A 286 -18.00 73.34 54.12
C LYS A 286 -17.35 74.01 55.32
N ASP A 287 -16.32 74.84 55.09
CA ASP A 287 -15.63 75.57 56.17
C ASP A 287 -16.53 76.64 56.80
N TYR A 288 -17.38 77.33 56.02
CA TYR A 288 -18.38 78.29 56.51
C TYR A 288 -19.45 77.61 57.39
N ILE A 289 -20.00 76.48 56.94
CA ILE A 289 -20.99 75.71 57.74
C ILE A 289 -20.38 75.25 59.06
N GLN A 290 -19.11 74.82 59.04
CA GLN A 290 -18.46 74.22 60.20
C GLN A 290 -17.98 75.26 61.22
N LYS A 291 -17.44 76.40 60.76
CA LYS A 291 -16.94 77.47 61.64
C LYS A 291 -18.03 78.44 62.08
N GLU A 292 -18.84 78.95 61.16
CA GLU A 292 -19.80 80.01 61.51
C GLU A 292 -21.11 79.43 62.02
N VAL A 293 -21.72 78.49 61.30
CA VAL A 293 -23.04 78.00 61.70
C VAL A 293 -22.96 77.09 62.93
N ILE A 294 -22.15 76.04 62.88
CA ILE A 294 -22.03 75.09 64.01
C ILE A 294 -21.32 75.76 65.21
N GLY A 295 -20.23 76.50 64.96
CA GLY A 295 -19.47 77.17 66.02
C GLY A 295 -20.28 78.22 66.78
N GLU A 296 -21.09 79.03 66.09
CA GLU A 296 -21.89 80.06 66.75
C GLU A 296 -23.07 79.46 67.53
N ILE A 297 -23.70 78.40 67.02
CA ILE A 297 -24.72 77.64 67.75
C ILE A 297 -24.15 77.04 69.04
N THR A 298 -22.97 76.41 68.99
CA THR A 298 -22.31 75.86 70.19
C THR A 298 -22.04 76.96 71.22
N ARG A 299 -21.55 78.13 70.77
CA ARG A 299 -21.24 79.25 71.66
C ARG A 299 -22.50 79.84 72.31
N MET A 300 -23.61 79.90 71.59
CA MET A 300 -24.90 80.33 72.16
C MET A 300 -25.43 79.34 73.21
N VAL A 301 -25.27 78.04 72.96
CA VAL A 301 -25.65 76.99 73.92
C VAL A 301 -24.81 77.07 75.19
N GLU A 302 -23.48 77.21 75.06
CA GLU A 302 -22.57 77.38 76.21
C GLU A 302 -22.89 78.65 77.02
N LYS A 303 -23.18 79.76 76.34
CA LYS A 303 -23.54 81.02 77.00
C LYS A 303 -24.84 80.86 77.80
N ALA A 304 -25.88 80.28 77.20
CA ALA A 304 -27.16 80.02 77.88
C ALA A 304 -26.97 79.09 79.09
N GLN A 305 -26.15 78.03 78.96
CA GLN A 305 -25.83 77.13 80.06
C GLN A 305 -25.11 77.86 81.21
N SER A 306 -24.18 78.76 80.88
CA SER A 306 -23.45 79.56 81.89
C SER A 306 -24.36 80.52 82.66
N GLU A 307 -25.33 81.15 81.97
CA GLU A 307 -26.26 82.09 82.59
C GLU A 307 -27.25 81.37 83.52
N VAL A 308 -27.70 80.16 83.15
CA VAL A 308 -28.52 79.31 84.02
C VAL A 308 -27.77 78.89 85.28
N ASN A 309 -26.50 78.47 85.14
CA ASN A 309 -25.67 78.10 86.29
C ASN A 309 -25.39 79.31 87.22
N ALA A 310 -25.21 80.50 86.64
CA ALA A 310 -25.05 81.74 87.42
C ALA A 310 -26.34 82.11 88.17
N LEU A 311 -27.51 81.85 87.59
CA LEU A 311 -28.80 82.04 88.25
C LEU A 311 -28.99 81.06 89.41
N ASP A 312 -28.63 79.78 89.21
CA ASP A 312 -28.66 78.74 90.24
C ASP A 312 -27.74 79.09 91.43
N GLY A 313 -26.53 79.58 91.12
CA GLY A 313 -25.59 80.09 92.12
C GLY A 313 -26.13 81.29 92.91
N LYS A 314 -26.82 82.24 92.25
CA LYS A 314 -27.48 83.37 92.93
C LYS A 314 -28.62 82.92 93.83
N VAL A 315 -29.48 82.02 93.37
CA VAL A 315 -30.60 81.48 94.18
C VAL A 315 -30.07 80.77 95.42
N ARG A 316 -29.00 79.99 95.28
CA ARG A 316 -28.34 79.32 96.41
C ARG A 316 -27.79 80.31 97.42
N LYS A 317 -27.13 81.37 96.94
CA LYS A 317 -26.58 82.44 97.80
C LYS A 317 -27.68 83.22 98.51
N ASP A 318 -28.76 83.57 97.82
CA ASP A 318 -29.90 84.28 98.41
C ASP A 318 -30.58 83.44 99.50
N LEU A 319 -30.69 82.12 99.31
CA LEU A 319 -31.17 81.18 100.32
C LEU A 319 -30.23 81.10 101.54
N GLU A 320 -28.91 81.13 101.33
CA GLU A 320 -27.91 81.19 102.40
C GLU A 320 -27.95 82.53 103.17
N ASP A 321 -28.10 83.65 102.48
CA ASP A 321 -28.24 84.98 103.10
C ASP A 321 -29.54 85.08 103.91
N ILE A 322 -30.65 84.53 103.40
CA ILE A 322 -31.92 84.46 104.14
C ILE A 322 -31.74 83.59 105.39
N LYS A 323 -31.12 82.42 105.27
CA LYS A 323 -30.84 81.54 106.41
C LYS A 323 -29.99 82.26 107.46
N THR A 324 -28.92 82.93 107.04
CA THR A 324 -28.01 83.67 107.94
C THR A 324 -28.72 84.85 108.63
N LYS A 325 -29.58 85.57 107.90
CA LYS A 325 -30.39 86.65 108.49
C LYS A 325 -31.40 86.13 109.50
N ILE A 326 -32.01 84.96 109.27
CA ILE A 326 -32.90 84.32 110.23
C ILE A 326 -32.12 83.89 111.48
N ASP A 327 -30.97 83.23 111.30
CA ASP A 327 -30.11 82.81 112.42
C ASP A 327 -29.66 84.01 113.27
N ASN A 328 -29.26 85.12 112.63
CA ASN A 328 -28.90 86.36 113.32
C ASN A 328 -30.11 87.03 113.99
N GLY A 329 -31.28 87.02 113.34
CA GLY A 329 -32.52 87.51 113.93
C GLY A 329 -32.92 86.75 115.20
N ILE A 330 -32.58 85.46 115.29
CA ILE A 330 -32.77 84.65 116.49
C ILE A 330 -31.69 84.99 117.53
N TRP A 331 -30.43 85.14 117.12
CA TRP A 331 -29.31 85.42 118.03
C TRP A 331 -29.42 86.79 118.71
N ASP A 332 -29.72 87.84 117.96
CA ASP A 332 -29.91 89.19 118.52
C ASP A 332 -31.08 89.24 119.49
N TYR A 333 -32.18 88.54 119.19
CA TYR A 333 -33.33 88.46 120.10
C TYR A 333 -32.95 87.76 121.42
N ILE A 334 -32.15 86.69 121.35
CA ILE A 334 -31.63 85.99 122.54
C ILE A 334 -30.64 86.88 123.32
N VAL A 335 -29.77 87.63 122.63
CA VAL A 335 -28.83 88.56 123.30
C VAL A 335 -29.58 89.66 124.02
N HIS A 336 -30.56 90.29 123.38
CA HIS A 336 -31.34 91.34 123.99
C HIS A 336 -32.09 90.84 125.23
N LEU A 337 -32.66 89.64 125.17
CA LEU A 337 -33.23 88.97 126.35
C LEU A 337 -32.18 88.71 127.44
N SER A 338 -30.97 88.29 127.09
CA SER A 338 -29.90 88.02 128.05
C SER A 338 -29.27 89.28 128.65
N LYS A 339 -29.24 90.39 127.91
CA LYS A 339 -28.67 91.67 128.35
C LYS A 339 -29.64 92.43 129.25
N ALA A 340 -30.95 92.29 128.97
CA ALA A 340 -31.98 92.68 129.91
C ALA A 340 -31.86 91.95 131.27
N ALA A 341 -31.17 90.80 131.31
CA ALA A 341 -31.02 89.99 132.51
C ALA A 341 -29.76 90.27 133.36
N LYS A 342 -28.83 91.18 133.01
CA LYS A 342 -27.54 91.30 133.75
C LYS A 342 -27.15 92.65 134.35
N GLU A 343 -27.82 93.77 134.09
CA GLU A 343 -27.48 95.07 134.71
C GLU A 343 -28.72 95.78 135.27
N ASP A 344 -29.24 95.25 136.37
CA ASP A 344 -30.25 95.87 137.25
C ASP A 344 -31.70 95.86 136.75
N ASN A 345 -32.35 94.70 136.93
CA ASN A 345 -33.51 94.49 137.84
C ASN A 345 -34.27 93.25 137.36
N LEU A 346 -33.70 92.08 137.70
CA LEU A 346 -34.13 90.75 137.22
C LEU A 346 -35.47 90.29 137.78
N ASN A 347 -36.02 90.97 138.80
CA ASN A 347 -37.31 90.60 139.37
C ASN A 347 -38.47 90.82 138.38
N ASP A 348 -38.31 91.70 137.39
CA ASP A 348 -39.41 92.00 136.44
C ASP A 348 -39.46 91.07 135.22
N ILE A 349 -38.35 90.40 134.87
CA ILE A 349 -38.33 89.49 133.72
C ILE A 349 -38.90 88.12 134.10
N VAL A 350 -38.80 87.74 135.38
CA VAL A 350 -39.36 86.49 135.90
C VAL A 350 -40.89 86.50 135.91
N ASP A 351 -41.53 87.67 136.08
CA ASP A 351 -43.01 87.75 136.07
C ASP A 351 -43.61 87.76 134.65
N GLN A 352 -42.83 88.10 133.62
CA GLN A 352 -43.30 88.05 132.23
C GLN A 352 -43.02 86.70 131.54
N LEU A 353 -42.05 85.93 132.01
CA LEU A 353 -41.76 84.59 131.49
C LEU A 353 -42.56 83.55 132.28
N ASN A 354 -43.81 83.39 131.86
CA ASN A 354 -44.75 82.49 132.52
C ASN A 354 -44.27 81.02 132.56
N VAL A 355 -44.50 80.46 133.74
CA VAL A 355 -44.26 79.11 134.24
C VAL A 355 -44.72 78.00 133.28
N LYS A 356 -43.80 77.04 133.09
CA LYS A 356 -43.94 75.67 132.56
C LYS A 356 -44.06 75.46 131.04
N SER A 357 -43.43 76.34 130.25
CA SER A 357 -42.78 75.83 129.04
C SER A 357 -41.50 75.07 129.41
N LYS A 358 -41.04 74.14 128.55
CA LYS A 358 -39.78 73.38 128.76
C LYS A 358 -38.54 74.29 128.90
N LEU A 359 -38.62 75.54 128.45
CA LEU A 359 -37.56 76.53 128.64
C LEU A 359 -37.46 76.99 130.12
N GLY A 360 -38.59 77.08 130.82
CA GLY A 360 -38.62 77.48 132.23
C GLY A 360 -38.04 76.44 133.19
N GLU A 361 -38.24 75.14 132.92
CA GLU A 361 -37.59 74.06 133.70
C GLU A 361 -36.07 74.04 133.47
N TRP A 362 -35.62 74.27 132.24
CA TRP A 362 -34.19 74.30 131.91
C TRP A 362 -33.45 75.48 132.57
N VAL A 363 -34.07 76.65 132.64
CA VAL A 363 -33.52 77.83 133.36
C VAL A 363 -33.51 77.60 134.88
N TRP A 364 -34.47 76.86 135.43
CA TRP A 364 -34.54 76.54 136.87
C TRP A 364 -33.38 75.62 137.33
N GLU A 365 -33.03 74.62 136.52
CA GLU A 365 -31.90 73.71 136.80
C GLU A 365 -30.55 74.43 136.75
N MET A 366 -30.39 75.35 135.78
CA MET A 366 -29.19 76.22 135.67
C MET A 366 -28.94 77.09 136.91
N LEU A 367 -29.98 77.44 137.68
CA LEU A 367 -29.87 78.29 138.87
C LEU A 367 -29.68 77.51 140.19
N LYS A 368 -29.79 76.17 140.20
CA LYS A 368 -29.56 75.35 141.41
C LYS A 368 -28.21 74.60 141.43
N GLY A 369 -27.55 74.41 140.29
CA GLY A 369 -26.33 73.60 140.17
C GLY A 369 -25.11 74.38 139.69
N ASN A 370 -24.16 74.62 140.59
CA ASN A 370 -23.01 75.50 140.41
C ASN A 370 -21.80 74.82 139.75
N SER A 371 -21.95 74.38 138.50
CA SER A 371 -20.82 74.00 137.65
C SER A 371 -21.17 74.23 136.18
N GLU A 372 -20.36 75.10 135.57
CA GLU A 372 -20.48 75.66 134.23
C GLU A 372 -20.85 74.63 133.15
N PRO A 373 -21.93 74.87 132.38
CA PRO A 373 -22.30 74.00 131.27
C PRO A 373 -21.26 74.15 130.15
N MET A 374 -20.47 73.10 129.94
CA MET A 374 -19.66 72.98 128.72
C MET A 374 -20.57 73.11 127.49
N ALA A 375 -20.16 73.94 126.53
CA ALA A 375 -20.88 74.28 125.29
C ALA A 375 -21.46 73.08 124.51
N SER A 376 -20.96 71.85 124.74
CA SER A 376 -21.50 70.62 124.18
C SER A 376 -22.93 70.27 124.62
N GLU A 377 -23.35 70.64 125.83
CA GLU A 377 -24.72 70.41 126.32
C GLU A 377 -25.70 71.47 125.75
N ILE A 378 -25.24 72.71 125.55
CA ILE A 378 -25.98 73.77 124.83
C ILE A 378 -26.22 73.36 123.37
N VAL A 379 -25.20 72.76 122.73
CA VAL A 379 -25.31 72.23 121.37
C VAL A 379 -26.27 71.04 121.30
N LYS A 380 -26.36 70.16 122.32
CA LYS A 380 -27.33 69.05 122.36
C LYS A 380 -28.78 69.53 122.50
N GLY A 381 -29.03 70.54 123.33
CA GLY A 381 -30.36 71.17 123.45
C GLY A 381 -30.80 71.83 122.14
N LEU A 382 -29.90 72.57 121.49
CA LEU A 382 -30.15 73.18 120.18
C LEU A 382 -30.27 72.14 119.06
N LYS A 383 -29.51 71.03 119.10
CA LYS A 383 -29.69 69.89 118.18
C LYS A 383 -31.02 69.19 118.39
N ALA A 384 -31.49 69.02 119.63
CA ALA A 384 -32.81 68.45 119.91
C ALA A 384 -33.94 69.37 119.42
N PHE A 385 -33.74 70.69 119.47
CA PHE A 385 -34.66 71.68 118.88
C PHE A 385 -34.65 71.63 117.33
N ALA A 386 -33.46 71.55 116.72
CA ALA A 386 -33.30 71.44 115.26
C ALA A 386 -33.71 70.07 114.69
N GLN A 387 -33.59 68.99 115.48
CA GLN A 387 -34.01 67.63 115.11
C GLN A 387 -35.51 67.40 115.39
N GLY A 388 -36.10 68.11 116.37
CA GLY A 388 -37.55 68.21 116.54
C GLY A 388 -38.26 69.04 115.46
N ALA A 389 -37.53 69.89 114.74
CA ALA A 389 -38.01 70.56 113.53
C ALA A 389 -37.90 69.67 112.26
N ASN A 390 -37.22 68.52 112.36
CA ASN A 390 -36.92 67.65 111.21
C ASN A 390 -37.61 66.27 111.26
N GLY A 391 -38.67 66.13 112.05
CA GLY A 391 -39.54 64.95 112.08
C GLY A 391 -40.96 65.34 112.48
N ASP A 392 -41.92 65.03 111.61
CA ASP A 392 -43.37 65.01 111.87
C ASP A 392 -44.17 66.32 111.97
N ASN A 393 -43.60 67.48 111.59
CA ASN A 393 -44.40 68.70 111.36
C ASN A 393 -44.36 69.32 109.95
N ILE A 394 -43.72 68.73 108.93
CA ILE A 394 -44.06 69.00 107.49
C ILE A 394 -45.08 67.96 106.95
N LYS A 395 -45.78 67.25 107.84
CA LYS A 395 -47.03 66.55 107.50
C LYS A 395 -48.25 67.03 108.28
N HIS A 396 -48.10 68.08 109.10
CA HIS A 396 -49.26 68.78 109.69
C HIS A 396 -49.16 70.33 109.77
N LEU A 397 -48.06 70.96 109.32
CA LEU A 397 -48.03 72.40 108.94
C LEU A 397 -48.34 72.68 107.47
N LEU A 398 -48.95 71.74 106.75
CA LEU A 398 -49.90 72.10 105.68
C LEU A 398 -51.28 71.47 105.88
N THR A 399 -51.63 71.12 107.12
CA THR A 399 -52.98 70.64 107.46
C THR A 399 -53.37 70.98 108.90
N LYS A 400 -53.43 72.26 109.28
CA LYS A 400 -54.65 72.71 109.96
C LYS A 400 -55.28 73.83 109.14
N PRO A 401 -56.56 73.66 108.73
CA PRO A 401 -57.20 74.55 107.77
C PRO A 401 -57.78 75.75 108.52
N CYS A 402 -57.09 76.89 108.48
CA CYS A 402 -57.66 78.16 108.89
C CYS A 402 -57.62 79.14 107.72
N ILE A 403 -58.79 79.24 107.13
CA ILE A 403 -59.28 80.13 106.09
C ILE A 403 -59.02 81.61 106.41
N LEU A 404 -58.49 82.31 105.40
CA LEU A 404 -58.63 83.73 105.02
C LEU A 404 -58.18 84.83 106.02
N ILE A 405 -57.33 85.77 105.55
CA ILE A 405 -57.75 87.09 105.02
C ILE A 405 -56.53 87.97 104.66
N PHE A 406 -56.49 88.36 103.37
CA PHE A 406 -56.02 89.64 102.78
C PHE A 406 -54.54 89.97 102.41
N ARG A 407 -54.36 90.10 101.08
CA ARG A 407 -53.93 91.30 100.28
C ARG A 407 -52.46 91.47 99.81
N ARG A 408 -52.36 91.82 98.51
CA ARG A 408 -51.52 92.85 97.82
C ARG A 408 -50.03 92.93 98.21
N ASP A 409 -49.02 92.77 97.34
CA ASP A 409 -48.78 93.32 95.99
C ASP A 409 -47.62 92.56 95.26
N LEU A 410 -47.51 92.76 93.93
CA LEU A 410 -46.44 92.37 92.96
C LEU A 410 -46.41 90.91 92.42
N HIS A 411 -46.25 90.60 91.12
CA HIS A 411 -46.00 91.42 89.91
C HIS A 411 -46.53 90.71 88.61
N PRO A 412 -47.03 91.45 87.60
CA PRO A 412 -47.96 90.94 86.55
C PRO A 412 -47.37 90.11 85.39
N THR A 413 -46.08 89.76 85.41
CA THR A 413 -45.42 89.20 84.22
C THR A 413 -45.55 87.68 84.12
N LEU A 414 -45.56 86.99 85.25
CA LEU A 414 -45.67 85.52 85.29
C LEU A 414 -47.08 85.03 84.93
N SER A 415 -48.13 85.79 85.28
CA SER A 415 -49.50 85.52 84.83
C SER A 415 -49.68 85.75 83.32
N ARG A 416 -48.83 86.56 82.68
CA ARG A 416 -48.89 86.83 81.23
C ARG A 416 -48.22 85.74 80.39
N GLN A 417 -47.20 85.06 80.89
CA GLN A 417 -46.55 83.99 80.13
C GLN A 417 -47.37 82.69 80.15
N LEU A 418 -47.98 82.36 81.30
CA LEU A 418 -48.93 81.23 81.38
C LEU A 418 -50.21 81.48 80.57
N MET A 419 -50.66 82.73 80.44
CA MET A 419 -51.77 83.09 79.54
C MET A 419 -51.39 83.14 78.04
N ARG A 420 -50.12 83.35 77.68
CA ARG A 420 -49.69 83.29 76.26
C ARG A 420 -49.61 81.86 75.73
N LEU A 421 -49.17 80.91 76.54
CA LEU A 421 -49.22 79.47 76.20
C LEU A 421 -50.66 78.96 76.02
N ALA A 422 -51.65 79.54 76.71
CA ALA A 422 -53.06 79.22 76.54
C ALA A 422 -53.75 79.94 75.35
N HIS A 423 -53.12 80.95 74.73
CA HIS A 423 -53.72 81.74 73.63
C HIS A 423 -53.18 81.38 72.23
N THR A 424 -51.95 80.86 72.11
CA THR A 424 -51.41 80.40 70.81
C THR A 424 -51.98 79.04 70.37
N LEU A 425 -52.48 78.24 71.32
CA LEU A 425 -53.19 76.97 71.07
C LEU A 425 -54.68 77.15 70.69
N LYS A 426 -55.14 78.40 70.45
CA LYS A 426 -56.54 78.73 70.12
C LYS A 426 -56.70 79.51 68.79
N MET A 427 -55.67 79.50 67.93
CA MET A 427 -55.74 80.00 66.54
C MET A 427 -55.07 79.05 65.51
N SER A 428 -55.21 77.75 65.74
CA SER A 428 -55.43 76.77 64.67
C SER A 428 -56.90 76.40 64.67
#